data_AF-A0A812HR76-F1
#
_entry.id   AF-A0A812HR76-F1
#
_cell.length_a   1.000
_cell.length_b   1.000
_cell.length_c   1.000
_cell.angle_alpha   90.00
_cell.angle_beta   90.00
_cell.angle_gamma   90.00
#
_symmetry.space_group_name_H-M   'P 1'
#
loop_
_entity.id
_entity.type
_entity.pdbx_description
1 polymer ?
#
loop_
_entity_poly.entity_id
_entity_poly.type
_entity_poly.pdbx_seq_one_letter_code
_entity_poly.pdbx_strand_id
1 'polypeptide(L)'
;MASAQPQTPSANRHQHVSRRNKNIPQHLRLTGRSLEERLRGLLSRLGSEQRRQMLSKLTQAQRQRLEQRLLAKQCEIQRKSWQGFSVAACDEGADPGMRCDRLPSARQGRSCEPCPDCRAWCLSALSVQQVAACPQCPKPRKLDTRKLLKASLVQVRGQKRKQGVCKRKFAGHISYEVLCRAGPFCLSTKWTRSREVAEQYAQVLNGIRQRVLQSDAAEEVRFREAIAEELRHTGLRAREDLSLAFVAHVGARYWVGRTLETPRFAASGADLERGLMAYRRLREARMAVFEGACNELSLLMKHSPGELSEAWQRLRVVYLDIWEQAGHSRERVARRLDCLEAKQRPRRLQAEQRWRARHAELPASRNLVWPTQVS
;
A
#
# COMPACT_ATOMS: atom_id res chain seq x y z
N MET A 1 69.07 -34.65 9.67
CA MET A 1 68.60 -33.27 9.41
C MET A 1 67.32 -33.06 10.19
N ALA A 2 67.39 -32.20 11.19
CA ALA A 2 66.33 -31.93 12.14
C ALA A 2 65.24 -31.04 11.50
N SER A 3 63.98 -31.32 11.77
CA SER A 3 62.88 -30.38 11.54
C SER A 3 62.02 -30.35 12.81
N ALA A 4 62.18 -29.24 13.51
CA ALA A 4 61.60 -28.95 14.80
C ALA A 4 60.11 -28.57 14.67
N GLN A 5 59.29 -29.14 15.53
CA GLN A 5 57.93 -28.68 15.81
C GLN A 5 57.99 -27.51 16.83
N PRO A 6 57.25 -26.40 16.62
CA PRO A 6 57.15 -25.36 17.62
C PRO A 6 56.07 -25.70 18.66
N GLN A 7 56.52 -25.83 19.90
CA GLN A 7 55.70 -25.94 21.11
C GLN A 7 55.07 -24.57 21.43
N THR A 8 53.76 -24.55 21.70
CA THR A 8 53.03 -23.38 22.22
C THR A 8 53.03 -23.41 23.75
N PRO A 9 53.43 -22.33 24.45
CA PRO A 9 53.37 -22.27 25.90
C PRO A 9 52.04 -21.72 26.42
N SER A 10 51.49 -22.48 27.36
CA SER A 10 51.06 -22.09 28.71
C SER A 10 50.16 -20.86 28.93
N ALA A 11 48.95 -21.19 29.36
CA ALA A 11 48.07 -20.52 30.31
C ALA A 11 48.64 -19.27 31.02
N ASN A 12 47.96 -18.13 30.83
CA ASN A 12 48.08 -17.01 31.74
C ASN A 12 46.73 -16.59 32.34
N ARG A 13 46.78 -16.51 33.66
CA ARG A 13 45.72 -16.43 34.65
C ARG A 13 45.41 -14.96 34.89
N HIS A 14 44.30 -14.45 34.36
CA HIS A 14 43.85 -13.09 34.69
C HIS A 14 42.81 -13.08 35.81
N GLN A 15 43.19 -12.34 36.84
CA GLN A 15 42.55 -12.17 38.13
C GLN A 15 41.24 -11.39 38.01
N HIS A 16 40.26 -11.86 38.76
CA HIS A 16 39.03 -11.18 39.10
C HIS A 16 39.34 -9.92 39.92
N VAL A 17 39.11 -8.73 39.36
CA VAL A 17 39.06 -7.47 40.12
C VAL A 17 37.63 -6.95 40.11
N SER A 18 36.87 -7.33 41.13
CA SER A 18 35.59 -6.70 41.50
C SER A 18 35.87 -5.34 42.12
N ARG A 19 35.76 -4.26 41.33
CA ARG A 19 35.62 -2.90 41.88
C ARG A 19 34.16 -2.46 41.84
N ARG A 20 33.56 -2.46 43.03
CA ARG A 20 32.28 -1.82 43.36
C ARG A 20 32.33 -0.34 42.98
N ASN A 21 31.56 0.06 41.97
CA ASN A 21 31.25 1.47 41.72
C ASN A 21 29.86 1.77 42.30
N LYS A 22 29.84 2.20 43.56
CA LYS A 22 28.63 2.71 44.22
C LYS A 22 28.57 4.21 43.95
N ASN A 23 27.56 4.62 43.16
CA ASN A 23 26.90 5.94 43.09
C ASN A 23 26.58 6.31 41.64
N ILE A 24 25.50 5.70 41.11
CA ILE A 24 24.77 6.26 39.95
C ILE A 24 23.35 6.59 40.46
N PRO A 25 22.88 7.84 40.33
CA PRO A 25 21.57 8.28 40.79
C PRO A 25 20.43 7.41 40.23
N GLN A 26 19.49 7.01 41.08
CA GLN A 26 18.43 6.06 40.76
C GLN A 26 17.44 6.54 39.67
N HIS A 27 17.42 7.83 39.34
CA HIS A 27 16.57 8.38 38.26
C HIS A 27 17.06 8.02 36.83
N LEU A 28 18.21 7.35 36.69
CA LEU A 28 18.74 6.88 35.39
C LEU A 28 18.52 5.38 35.13
N ARG A 29 17.82 4.64 36.02
CA ARG A 29 17.36 3.27 35.74
C ARG A 29 16.14 3.28 34.81
N LEU A 30 16.38 3.61 33.54
CA LEU A 30 15.39 3.51 32.48
C LEU A 30 15.56 2.17 31.75
N THR A 31 14.54 1.33 31.87
CA THR A 31 14.43 -0.01 31.31
C THR A 31 14.44 -0.03 29.78
N GLY A 32 15.09 -1.03 29.20
CA GLY A 32 14.78 -1.62 27.88
C GLY A 32 15.06 -0.84 26.58
N ARG A 33 15.30 0.47 26.58
CA ARG A 33 15.52 1.22 25.32
C ARG A 33 16.96 1.20 24.85
N SER A 34 17.17 0.88 23.56
CA SER A 34 18.50 0.89 22.93
C SER A 34 19.15 2.27 23.05
N LEU A 35 20.49 2.31 23.09
CA LEU A 35 21.28 3.55 23.12
C LEU A 35 20.82 4.55 22.03
N GLU A 36 20.35 4.04 20.90
CA GLU A 36 19.86 4.82 19.77
C GLU A 36 18.54 5.55 20.06
N GLU A 37 17.60 4.92 20.74
CA GLU A 37 16.34 5.58 21.13
C GLU A 37 16.60 6.66 22.16
N ARG A 38 17.60 6.46 23.03
CA ARG A 38 18.07 7.46 23.99
C ARG A 38 18.73 8.64 23.27
N LEU A 39 19.66 8.38 22.36
CA LEU A 39 20.31 9.42 21.54
C LEU A 39 19.30 10.18 20.68
N ARG A 40 18.34 9.49 20.05
CA ARG A 40 17.29 10.14 19.25
C ARG A 40 16.37 11.00 20.11
N GLY A 41 15.98 10.52 21.30
CA GLY A 41 15.20 11.29 22.26
C GLY A 41 15.93 12.55 22.71
N LEU A 42 17.21 12.43 23.06
CA LEU A 42 18.07 13.56 23.44
C LEU A 42 18.23 14.55 22.28
N LEU A 43 18.63 14.09 21.09
CA LEU A 43 18.82 14.94 19.91
C LEU A 43 17.53 15.65 19.48
N SER A 44 16.36 15.03 19.65
CA SER A 44 15.07 15.64 19.31
C SER A 44 14.67 16.79 20.24
N ARG A 45 15.23 16.84 21.46
CA ARG A 45 14.94 17.85 22.48
C ARG A 45 15.96 18.99 22.49
N LEU A 46 17.10 18.82 21.83
CA LEU A 46 18.18 19.81 21.81
C LEU A 46 18.03 20.83 20.66
N GLY A 47 18.41 22.07 20.95
CA GLY A 47 18.54 23.13 19.94
C GLY A 47 19.58 22.75 18.86
N SER A 48 19.54 23.42 17.71
CA SER A 48 20.45 23.14 16.58
C SER A 48 21.94 23.33 16.94
N GLU A 49 22.27 24.29 17.80
CA GLU A 49 23.63 24.48 18.33
C GLU A 49 24.07 23.38 19.28
N GLN A 50 23.23 23.03 20.26
CA GLN A 50 23.51 21.95 21.21
C GLN A 50 23.69 20.61 20.49
N ARG A 51 22.93 20.36 19.42
CA ARG A 51 23.15 19.20 18.54
C ARG A 51 24.52 19.24 17.87
N ARG A 52 24.95 20.38 17.32
CA ARG A 52 26.27 20.54 16.71
C ARG A 52 27.40 20.32 17.72
N GLN A 53 27.28 20.90 18.91
CA GLN A 53 28.26 20.74 19.99
C GLN A 53 28.32 19.31 20.53
N MET A 54 27.20 18.60 20.57
CA MET A 54 27.19 17.20 21.00
C MET A 54 27.76 16.26 19.93
N LEU A 55 27.49 16.54 18.65
CA LEU A 55 28.08 15.82 17.52
C LEU A 55 29.59 16.10 17.39
N SER A 56 30.06 17.29 17.75
CA SER A 56 31.49 17.63 17.70
C SER A 56 32.32 16.80 18.69
N LYS A 57 31.73 16.36 19.81
CA LYS A 57 32.36 15.48 20.80
C LYS A 57 32.45 14.00 20.39
N LEU A 58 31.77 13.59 19.32
CA LEU A 58 31.88 12.22 18.80
C LEU A 58 33.15 12.08 17.95
N THR A 59 33.84 10.95 18.10
CA THR A 59 34.95 10.59 17.22
C THR A 59 34.43 10.34 15.79
N GLN A 60 35.29 10.47 14.79
CA GLN A 60 34.92 10.26 13.38
C GLN A 60 34.30 8.86 13.16
N ALA A 61 34.86 7.82 13.78
CA ALA A 61 34.32 6.47 13.71
C ALA A 61 32.91 6.35 14.32
N GLN A 62 32.62 7.08 15.39
CA GLN A 62 31.28 7.12 15.99
C GLN A 62 30.28 7.85 15.10
N ARG A 63 30.71 8.95 14.45
CA ARG A 63 29.87 9.68 13.48
C ARG A 63 29.50 8.79 12.28
N GLN A 64 30.48 8.12 11.70
CA GLN A 64 30.25 7.18 10.58
C GLN A 64 29.31 6.03 10.97
N ARG A 65 29.47 5.44 12.16
CA ARG A 65 28.55 4.40 12.66
C ARG A 65 27.13 4.93 12.87
N LEU A 66 26.99 6.15 13.39
CA LEU A 66 25.68 6.79 13.57
C LEU A 66 25.01 7.06 12.22
N GLU A 67 25.77 7.54 11.25
CA GLU A 67 25.31 7.82 9.88
C GLU A 67 24.86 6.55 9.15
N GLN A 68 25.69 5.50 9.14
CA GLN A 68 25.33 4.19 8.57
C GLN A 68 24.05 3.62 9.18
N ARG A 69 23.85 3.78 10.49
CA ARG A 69 22.63 3.32 11.18
C ARG A 69 21.42 4.20 10.88
N LEU A 70 21.59 5.51 10.75
CA LEU A 70 20.50 6.41 10.33
C LEU A 70 20.05 6.08 8.90
N LEU A 71 20.99 5.84 7.99
CA LEU A 71 20.69 5.36 6.62
C LEU A 71 19.95 4.02 6.65
N ALA A 72 20.44 3.03 7.42
CA ALA A 72 19.77 1.74 7.56
C ALA A 72 18.33 1.87 8.09
N LYS A 73 18.11 2.75 9.08
CA LYS A 73 16.79 2.99 9.68
C LYS A 73 15.88 3.80 8.75
N GLN A 74 16.43 4.70 7.93
CA GLN A 74 15.68 5.40 6.88
C GLN A 74 15.23 4.42 5.79
N CYS A 75 16.10 3.49 5.38
CA CYS A 75 15.75 2.37 4.51
C CYS A 75 14.66 1.48 5.15
N GLU A 76 14.71 1.24 6.46
CA GLU A 76 13.68 0.47 7.18
C GLU A 76 12.34 1.21 7.26
N ILE A 77 12.34 2.52 7.54
CA ILE A 77 11.13 3.36 7.56
C ILE A 77 10.52 3.44 6.17
N GLN A 78 11.34 3.60 5.12
CA GLN A 78 10.88 3.47 3.75
C GLN A 78 10.27 2.08 3.57
N ARG A 79 10.98 1.00 3.87
CA ARG A 79 10.45 -0.37 3.76
C ARG A 79 9.11 -0.56 4.50
N LYS A 80 8.94 -0.02 5.71
CA LYS A 80 7.72 -0.08 6.53
C LYS A 80 6.58 0.78 5.98
N SER A 81 6.87 2.01 5.55
CA SER A 81 5.91 2.90 4.86
C SER A 81 5.37 2.25 3.58
N TRP A 82 6.23 1.46 2.91
CA TRP A 82 5.89 0.68 1.73
C TRP A 82 5.15 -0.62 2.07
N GLN A 83 5.40 -1.23 3.25
CA GLN A 83 4.68 -2.41 3.74
C GLN A 83 3.31 -2.10 4.36
N GLY A 84 3.05 -0.85 4.75
CA GLY A 84 1.72 -0.39 5.16
C GLY A 84 0.68 -0.39 4.03
N PHE A 85 1.08 -0.71 2.80
CA PHE A 85 0.19 -1.08 1.69
C PHE A 85 -0.38 -2.48 1.93
N SER A 86 -1.26 -2.62 2.91
CA SER A 86 -2.23 -3.71 2.90
C SER A 86 -3.40 -3.26 2.04
N VAL A 87 -3.66 -3.99 0.96
CA VAL A 87 -4.97 -3.97 0.29
C VAL A 87 -5.97 -4.41 1.35
N ALA A 88 -6.59 -3.45 2.04
CA ALA A 88 -7.83 -3.72 2.71
C ALA A 88 -8.81 -4.07 1.61
N ALA A 89 -9.06 -5.36 1.42
CA ALA A 89 -10.19 -5.85 0.65
C ALA A 89 -11.42 -5.12 1.21
N CYS A 90 -11.88 -4.10 0.49
CA CYS A 90 -13.27 -3.72 0.58
C CYS A 90 -14.01 -4.93 0.01
N ASP A 91 -15.02 -5.43 0.74
CA ASP A 91 -15.98 -6.39 0.23
C ASP A 91 -16.37 -5.98 -1.20
N GLU A 92 -15.79 -6.66 -2.19
CA GLU A 92 -16.35 -6.71 -3.53
C GLU A 92 -17.60 -7.56 -3.36
N GLY A 93 -18.73 -6.87 -3.15
CA GLY A 93 -20.04 -7.49 -3.30
C GLY A 93 -20.02 -8.25 -4.62
N ALA A 94 -20.22 -9.57 -4.49
CA ALA A 94 -20.24 -10.53 -5.58
C ALA A 94 -20.98 -9.96 -6.79
N ASP A 95 -20.30 -9.99 -7.92
CA ASP A 95 -20.82 -9.70 -9.25
C ASP A 95 -21.65 -10.92 -9.71
N PRO A 96 -22.98 -10.83 -9.89
CA PRO A 96 -23.76 -11.92 -10.47
C PRO A 96 -23.88 -11.80 -12.00
N GLY A 97 -23.00 -11.04 -12.66
CA GLY A 97 -23.19 -10.60 -14.03
C GLY A 97 -22.10 -10.98 -15.03
N MET A 98 -21.64 -12.23 -15.08
CA MET A 98 -20.99 -12.74 -16.31
C MET A 98 -21.34 -14.21 -16.61
N ARG A 99 -21.72 -14.41 -17.87
CA ARG A 99 -22.27 -15.62 -18.50
C ARG A 99 -21.32 -16.82 -18.41
N CYS A 100 -21.87 -17.95 -17.96
CA CYS A 100 -21.36 -19.27 -18.34
C CYS A 100 -22.07 -19.71 -19.63
N ASP A 101 -21.30 -19.86 -20.70
CA ASP A 101 -21.75 -20.59 -21.88
C ASP A 101 -21.86 -22.09 -21.56
N ARG A 102 -23.04 -22.64 -21.87
CA ARG A 102 -23.41 -24.06 -22.09
C ARG A 102 -22.82 -25.12 -21.16
N LEU A 103 -23.65 -25.65 -20.27
CA LEU A 103 -23.77 -27.09 -19.97
C LEU A 103 -25.22 -27.43 -19.51
N PRO A 104 -25.67 -28.69 -19.62
CA PRO A 104 -27.06 -29.03 -19.91
C PRO A 104 -27.97 -29.17 -18.67
N SER A 105 -29.26 -29.03 -18.97
CA SER A 105 -30.42 -29.40 -18.17
C SER A 105 -30.23 -30.63 -17.28
N ALA A 106 -30.42 -30.46 -15.96
CA ALA A 106 -31.05 -31.46 -15.09
C ALA A 106 -31.20 -30.94 -13.65
N ARG A 107 -32.45 -30.64 -13.27
CA ARG A 107 -33.18 -31.19 -12.12
C ARG A 107 -34.26 -30.20 -11.67
N GLN A 108 -35.49 -30.54 -12.03
CA GLN A 108 -36.73 -30.01 -11.47
C GLN A 108 -36.71 -30.20 -9.95
N GLY A 109 -36.57 -29.10 -9.23
CA GLY A 109 -36.79 -29.01 -7.78
C GLY A 109 -38.08 -28.26 -7.52
N ARG A 110 -39.16 -29.02 -7.29
CA ARG A 110 -40.43 -28.69 -6.62
C ARG A 110 -40.74 -27.19 -6.46
N SER A 111 -41.60 -26.68 -7.33
CA SER A 111 -42.38 -25.47 -7.07
C SER A 111 -43.35 -25.76 -5.92
N CYS A 112 -43.29 -24.96 -4.86
CA CYS A 112 -44.39 -24.90 -3.89
C CYS A 112 -45.58 -24.23 -4.60
N GLU A 113 -46.68 -24.95 -4.75
CA GLU A 113 -47.94 -24.34 -5.18
C GLU A 113 -48.39 -23.30 -4.13
N PRO A 114 -48.87 -22.11 -4.56
CA PRO A 114 -49.32 -21.10 -3.62
C PRO A 114 -50.67 -21.48 -3.02
N CYS A 115 -50.77 -21.33 -1.70
CA CYS A 115 -52.02 -21.39 -0.94
C CYS A 115 -53.07 -20.42 -1.55
N PRO A 116 -54.34 -20.86 -1.74
CA PRO A 116 -55.39 -20.04 -2.35
C PRO A 116 -55.70 -18.75 -1.56
N ASP A 117 -55.46 -18.70 -0.25
CA ASP A 117 -55.73 -17.52 0.59
C ASP A 117 -54.71 -16.38 0.40
N CYS A 118 -53.53 -16.66 -0.14
CA CYS A 118 -52.51 -15.62 -0.38
C CYS A 118 -52.74 -14.84 -1.67
N ARG A 119 -53.57 -15.35 -2.59
CA ARG A 119 -53.81 -14.73 -3.91
C ARG A 119 -54.73 -13.52 -3.83
N ALA A 120 -55.67 -13.52 -2.88
CA ALA A 120 -56.60 -12.40 -2.65
C ALA A 120 -55.91 -11.19 -1.98
N TRP A 121 -54.86 -11.42 -1.19
CA TRP A 121 -54.16 -10.36 -0.47
C TRP A 121 -53.15 -9.58 -1.32
N CYS A 122 -52.61 -10.19 -2.38
CA CYS A 122 -51.62 -9.54 -3.27
C CYS A 122 -52.25 -8.64 -4.35
N LEU A 123 -53.54 -8.78 -4.67
CA LEU A 123 -54.15 -8.02 -5.77
C LEU A 123 -54.73 -6.66 -5.35
N SER A 124 -54.78 -6.36 -4.04
CA SER A 124 -55.30 -5.09 -3.51
C SER A 124 -54.23 -4.16 -2.93
N ALA A 125 -52.96 -4.56 -2.92
CA ALA A 125 -51.86 -3.76 -2.40
C ALA A 125 -51.04 -3.08 -3.52
N LEU A 126 -51.70 -2.21 -4.30
CA LEU A 126 -51.03 -1.21 -5.15
C LEU A 126 -51.12 0.17 -4.49
N SER A 127 -50.63 0.28 -3.25
CA SER A 127 -50.15 1.57 -2.73
C SER A 127 -48.97 1.35 -1.79
N VAL A 128 -48.01 2.26 -1.90
CA VAL A 128 -46.71 2.23 -1.25
C VAL A 128 -46.84 2.35 0.28
N GLN A 129 -45.96 1.62 0.97
CA GLN A 129 -45.69 1.61 2.42
C GLN A 129 -46.66 0.86 3.34
N GLN A 130 -46.40 -0.44 3.47
CA GLN A 130 -46.38 -1.28 4.70
C GLN A 130 -46.93 -2.67 4.40
N VAL A 131 -46.07 -3.59 3.94
CA VAL A 131 -46.43 -5.01 3.88
C VAL A 131 -46.25 -5.60 5.28
N ALA A 132 -47.33 -5.67 6.03
CA ALA A 132 -47.39 -6.45 7.26
C ALA A 132 -47.24 -7.95 6.91
N ALA A 133 -46.36 -8.66 7.61
CA ALA A 133 -46.09 -10.06 7.36
C ALA A 133 -47.33 -10.93 7.67
N CYS A 134 -47.69 -11.84 6.76
CA CYS A 134 -48.77 -12.81 6.96
C CYS A 134 -48.49 -13.67 8.21
N PRO A 135 -49.37 -13.68 9.21
CA PRO A 135 -49.14 -14.37 10.48
C PRO A 135 -49.17 -15.90 10.39
N GLN A 136 -49.67 -16.46 9.29
CA GLN A 136 -49.85 -17.92 9.14
C GLN A 136 -48.78 -18.61 8.28
N CYS A 137 -47.85 -17.86 7.68
CA CYS A 137 -46.75 -18.48 6.94
C CYS A 137 -45.60 -18.88 7.90
N PRO A 138 -45.11 -20.13 7.85
CA PRO A 138 -43.94 -20.52 8.63
C PRO A 138 -42.75 -19.66 8.19
N LYS A 139 -42.20 -18.87 9.14
CA LYS A 139 -41.07 -17.97 8.87
C LYS A 139 -39.96 -18.76 8.20
N PRO A 140 -39.46 -18.35 7.01
CA PRO A 140 -38.37 -19.07 6.36
C PRO A 140 -37.21 -19.15 7.34
N ARG A 141 -36.73 -20.38 7.60
CA ARG A 141 -35.52 -20.60 8.39
C ARG A 141 -34.45 -19.72 7.76
N LYS A 142 -33.97 -18.72 8.52
CA LYS A 142 -32.86 -17.85 8.12
C LYS A 142 -31.65 -18.76 7.91
N LEU A 143 -31.45 -19.27 6.69
CA LEU A 143 -30.19 -19.86 6.29
C LEU A 143 -29.17 -18.74 6.40
N ASP A 144 -28.26 -18.89 7.36
CA ASP A 144 -27.17 -17.96 7.66
C ASP A 144 -26.14 -18.01 6.51
N THR A 145 -26.53 -17.52 5.33
CA THR A 145 -25.68 -17.41 4.13
C THR A 145 -24.45 -16.52 4.39
N ARG A 146 -24.48 -15.71 5.46
CA ARG A 146 -23.32 -14.95 5.94
C ARG A 146 -22.21 -15.82 6.52
N LYS A 147 -22.49 -17.03 7.03
CA LYS A 147 -21.45 -17.94 7.53
C LYS A 147 -20.76 -18.75 6.42
N LEU A 148 -21.46 -19.07 5.33
CA LEU A 148 -20.87 -19.83 4.21
C LEU A 148 -20.05 -18.95 3.26
N LEU A 149 -20.40 -17.66 3.08
CA LEU A 149 -19.62 -16.74 2.25
C LEU A 149 -18.40 -16.12 2.97
N LYS A 150 -18.38 -16.09 4.31
CA LYS A 150 -17.20 -15.64 5.09
C LYS A 150 -16.14 -16.71 5.32
N ALA A 151 -16.44 -17.99 5.05
CA ALA A 151 -15.52 -19.10 5.27
C ALA A 151 -14.41 -19.24 4.20
N SER A 152 -14.44 -18.48 3.10
CA SER A 152 -13.55 -18.67 1.94
C SER A 152 -12.64 -17.47 1.59
N LEU A 153 -12.59 -16.44 2.45
CA LEU A 153 -11.72 -15.27 2.25
C LEU A 153 -10.98 -14.86 3.53
N VAL A 154 -10.46 -15.84 4.27
CA VAL A 154 -9.45 -15.59 5.30
C VAL A 154 -8.13 -15.31 4.59
N GLN A 155 -7.97 -14.06 4.15
CA GLN A 155 -6.67 -13.54 3.73
C GLN A 155 -5.80 -13.49 4.99
N VAL A 156 -4.85 -14.42 5.11
CA VAL A 156 -3.96 -14.55 6.28
C VAL A 156 -3.13 -13.26 6.41
N ARG A 157 -3.67 -12.29 7.15
CA ARG A 157 -3.00 -11.04 7.51
C ARG A 157 -1.96 -11.36 8.58
N GLY A 158 -0.68 -11.32 8.22
CA GLY A 158 0.41 -11.41 9.20
C GLY A 158 1.59 -12.29 8.81
N GLN A 159 1.47 -13.16 7.80
CA GLN A 159 2.63 -13.87 7.29
C GLN A 159 3.51 -12.90 6.48
N LYS A 160 4.75 -12.69 6.95
CA LYS A 160 5.82 -12.02 6.20
C LYS A 160 5.85 -12.63 4.80
N ARG A 161 5.38 -11.89 3.80
CA ARG A 161 5.36 -12.31 2.39
C ARG A 161 6.80 -12.48 1.94
N LYS A 162 7.33 -13.69 2.06
CA LYS A 162 8.59 -14.05 1.41
C LYS A 162 8.29 -13.95 -0.10
N GLN A 163 8.93 -12.99 -0.78
CA GLN A 163 9.01 -12.91 -2.24
C GLN A 163 7.76 -12.49 -3.03
N GLY A 164 6.72 -11.91 -2.41
CA GLY A 164 5.58 -11.39 -3.16
C GLY A 164 4.61 -12.46 -3.70
N VAL A 165 4.83 -13.74 -3.37
CA VAL A 165 3.88 -14.83 -3.67
C VAL A 165 2.72 -14.80 -2.69
N CYS A 166 1.51 -14.66 -3.20
CA CYS A 166 0.25 -14.71 -2.47
C CYS A 166 -0.37 -16.11 -2.60
N LYS A 167 -0.71 -16.70 -1.47
CA LYS A 167 -1.40 -18.00 -1.39
C LYS A 167 -2.87 -17.78 -1.08
N ARG A 168 -3.77 -18.39 -1.83
CA ARG A 168 -5.22 -18.41 -1.55
C ARG A 168 -5.72 -19.85 -1.60
N LYS A 169 -6.62 -20.20 -0.67
CA LYS A 169 -7.35 -21.47 -0.71
C LYS A 169 -8.73 -21.19 -1.28
N PHE A 170 -9.11 -21.86 -2.37
CA PHE A 170 -10.41 -21.71 -3.02
C PHE A 170 -10.94 -23.10 -3.39
N ALA A 171 -12.17 -23.42 -2.96
CA ALA A 171 -12.80 -24.72 -3.17
C ALA A 171 -11.90 -25.92 -2.80
N GLY A 172 -11.19 -25.84 -1.66
CA GLY A 172 -10.28 -26.90 -1.21
C GLY A 172 -8.88 -26.88 -1.86
N HIS A 173 -8.74 -26.27 -3.03
CA HIS A 173 -7.46 -26.17 -3.73
C HIS A 173 -6.64 -24.97 -3.24
N ILE A 174 -5.32 -25.10 -3.30
CA ILE A 174 -4.39 -24.01 -3.09
C ILE A 174 -4.03 -23.41 -4.45
N SER A 175 -4.06 -22.09 -4.55
CA SER A 175 -3.58 -21.36 -5.70
C SER A 175 -2.63 -20.25 -5.26
N TYR A 176 -1.70 -19.93 -6.15
CA TYR A 176 -0.62 -18.98 -5.95
C TYR A 176 -0.72 -17.89 -7.02
N GLU A 177 -0.64 -16.63 -6.60
CA GLU A 177 -0.50 -15.46 -7.46
C GLU A 177 0.80 -14.76 -7.08
N VAL A 178 1.56 -14.27 -8.05
CA VAL A 178 2.77 -13.50 -7.76
C VAL A 178 2.46 -12.03 -7.97
N LEU A 179 2.81 -11.21 -6.96
CA LEU A 179 2.71 -9.77 -7.02
C LEU A 179 4.10 -9.15 -6.83
N CYS A 180 4.46 -8.17 -7.65
CA CYS A 180 5.71 -7.44 -7.53
C CYS A 180 5.50 -5.95 -7.80
N ARG A 181 6.18 -5.10 -7.03
CA ARG A 181 6.12 -3.65 -7.23
C ARG A 181 7.40 -3.15 -7.91
N ALA A 182 7.25 -2.51 -9.05
CA ALA A 182 8.31 -1.86 -9.81
C ALA A 182 7.99 -0.36 -9.90
N GLY A 183 8.47 0.42 -8.93
CA GLY A 183 8.18 1.85 -8.83
C GLY A 183 6.69 2.14 -8.54
N PRO A 184 6.01 2.96 -9.39
CA PRO A 184 4.59 3.24 -9.26
C PRO A 184 3.70 2.10 -9.78
N PHE A 185 4.27 1.09 -10.43
CA PHE A 185 3.53 -0.02 -11.01
C PHE A 185 3.54 -1.26 -10.10
N CYS A 186 2.40 -1.94 -10.00
CA CYS A 186 2.26 -3.23 -9.34
C CYS A 186 1.90 -4.27 -10.40
N LEU A 187 2.81 -5.21 -10.61
CA LEU A 187 2.69 -6.35 -11.52
C LEU A 187 2.03 -7.53 -10.80
N SER A 188 1.25 -8.30 -11.56
CA SER A 188 0.52 -9.46 -11.09
C SER A 188 0.44 -10.53 -12.17
N THR A 189 0.54 -11.81 -11.79
CA THR A 189 0.37 -12.95 -12.72
C THR A 189 -1.01 -13.57 -12.59
N LYS A 190 -1.32 -14.55 -13.44
CA LYS A 190 -2.45 -15.47 -13.20
C LYS A 190 -2.24 -16.30 -11.93
N TRP A 191 -3.35 -16.80 -11.39
CA TRP A 191 -3.36 -17.82 -10.36
C TRP A 191 -2.89 -19.16 -10.93
N THR A 192 -1.92 -19.81 -10.28
CA THR A 192 -1.44 -21.15 -10.62
C THR A 192 -1.58 -22.10 -9.43
N ARG A 193 -1.71 -23.40 -9.68
CA ARG A 193 -1.78 -24.43 -8.63
C ARG A 193 -0.40 -24.98 -8.24
N SER A 194 0.57 -24.93 -9.15
CA SER A 194 1.94 -25.34 -8.89
C SER A 194 2.70 -24.21 -8.19
N ARG A 195 3.37 -24.56 -7.10
CA ARG A 195 4.21 -23.62 -6.35
C ARG A 195 5.50 -23.32 -7.13
N GLU A 196 6.04 -24.31 -7.80
CA GLU A 196 7.27 -24.23 -8.60
C GLU A 196 7.09 -23.22 -9.74
N VAL A 197 5.95 -23.30 -10.44
CA VAL A 197 5.58 -22.33 -11.49
C VAL A 197 5.43 -20.92 -10.89
N ALA A 198 4.81 -20.79 -9.71
CA ALA A 198 4.72 -19.49 -9.03
C ALA A 198 6.09 -18.93 -8.62
N GLU A 199 7.04 -19.79 -8.24
CA GLU A 199 8.41 -19.38 -7.92
C GLU A 199 9.16 -18.91 -9.18
N GLN A 200 8.97 -19.57 -10.33
CA GLN A 200 9.48 -19.10 -11.63
C GLN A 200 8.89 -17.74 -12.00
N TYR A 201 7.57 -17.56 -11.87
CA TYR A 201 6.92 -16.27 -12.11
C TYR A 201 7.48 -15.18 -11.18
N ALA A 202 7.76 -15.51 -9.92
CA ALA A 202 8.39 -14.59 -8.98
C ALA A 202 9.81 -14.19 -9.39
N GLN A 203 10.59 -15.09 -9.98
CA GLN A 203 11.91 -14.76 -10.52
C GLN A 203 11.78 -13.74 -11.66
N VAL A 204 10.88 -13.97 -12.63
CA VAL A 204 10.61 -13.05 -13.74
C VAL A 204 10.19 -11.67 -13.24
N LEU A 205 9.21 -11.59 -12.33
CA LEU A 205 8.75 -10.30 -11.81
C LEU A 205 9.84 -9.55 -11.01
N ASN A 206 10.72 -10.28 -10.34
CA ASN A 206 11.87 -9.67 -9.67
C ASN A 206 12.91 -9.18 -10.68
N GLY A 207 13.14 -9.91 -11.77
CA GLY A 207 13.99 -9.47 -12.88
C GLY A 207 13.52 -8.15 -13.49
N ILE A 208 12.22 -8.06 -13.84
CA ILE A 208 11.60 -6.81 -14.31
C ILE A 208 11.83 -5.68 -13.30
N ARG A 209 11.58 -5.94 -12.02
CA ARG A 209 11.78 -4.93 -10.97
C ARG A 209 13.23 -4.47 -10.88
N GLN A 210 14.21 -5.38 -10.97
CA GLN A 210 15.62 -4.99 -10.90
C GLN A 210 16.01 -4.11 -12.09
N ARG A 211 15.58 -4.46 -13.30
CA ARG A 211 15.82 -3.63 -14.50
C ARG A 211 15.23 -2.23 -14.37
N VAL A 212 14.00 -2.12 -13.87
CA VAL A 212 13.37 -0.81 -13.59
C VAL A 212 14.18 0.01 -12.57
N LEU A 213 14.81 -0.63 -11.60
CA LEU A 213 15.63 0.06 -10.60
C LEU A 213 17.02 0.44 -11.10
N GLN A 214 17.54 -0.27 -12.11
CA GLN A 214 18.87 -0.05 -12.69
C GLN A 214 18.87 0.93 -13.87
N SER A 215 17.70 1.19 -14.48
CA SER A 215 17.57 2.12 -15.60
C SER A 215 17.33 3.55 -15.12
N ASP A 216 18.09 4.48 -15.70
CA ASP A 216 17.95 5.93 -15.49
C ASP A 216 16.93 6.59 -16.45
N ALA A 217 16.30 5.81 -17.34
CA ALA A 217 15.31 6.33 -18.27
C ALA A 217 14.03 6.83 -17.55
N ALA A 218 13.22 7.61 -18.26
CA ALA A 218 11.92 8.08 -17.76
C ALA A 218 11.04 6.91 -17.30
N GLU A 219 10.22 7.12 -16.26
CA GLU A 219 9.57 6.03 -15.52
C GLU A 219 8.77 5.02 -16.37
N GLU A 220 8.07 5.51 -17.38
CA GLU A 220 7.26 4.70 -18.29
C GLU A 220 8.14 3.94 -19.29
N VAL A 221 9.20 4.59 -19.79
CA VAL A 221 10.15 4.02 -20.75
C VAL A 221 10.90 2.86 -20.10
N ARG A 222 11.51 3.09 -18.92
CA ARG A 222 12.20 2.02 -18.18
C ARG A 222 11.31 0.84 -17.83
N PHE A 223 10.02 1.08 -17.55
CA PHE A 223 9.08 0.02 -17.22
C PHE A 223 8.74 -0.82 -18.46
N ARG A 224 8.49 -0.17 -19.60
CA ARG A 224 8.25 -0.83 -20.89
C ARG A 224 9.45 -1.69 -21.31
N GLU A 225 10.65 -1.10 -21.27
CA GLU A 225 11.90 -1.77 -21.64
C GLU A 225 12.20 -2.96 -20.72
N ALA A 226 12.05 -2.78 -19.39
CA ALA A 226 12.28 -3.84 -18.43
C ALA A 226 11.36 -5.06 -18.64
N ILE A 227 10.09 -4.84 -18.99
CA ILE A 227 9.17 -5.94 -19.32
C ILE A 227 9.62 -6.64 -20.60
N ALA A 228 9.89 -5.90 -21.67
CA ALA A 228 10.28 -6.46 -22.96
C ALA A 228 11.58 -7.28 -22.86
N GLU A 229 12.59 -6.73 -22.16
CA GLU A 229 13.88 -7.38 -21.97
C GLU A 229 13.78 -8.65 -21.14
N GLU A 230 13.07 -8.63 -20.01
CA GLU A 230 13.00 -9.79 -19.12
C GLU A 230 12.19 -10.94 -19.74
N LEU A 231 11.12 -10.62 -20.47
CA LEU A 231 10.35 -11.62 -21.22
C LEU A 231 11.17 -12.23 -22.35
N ARG A 232 11.95 -11.40 -23.08
CA ARG A 232 12.89 -11.89 -24.09
C ARG A 232 13.98 -12.77 -23.48
N HIS A 233 14.51 -12.40 -22.32
CA HIS A 233 15.56 -13.16 -21.63
C HIS A 233 15.07 -14.54 -21.17
N THR A 234 13.84 -14.61 -20.66
CA THR A 234 13.24 -15.85 -20.15
C THR A 234 12.56 -16.70 -21.21
N GLY A 235 12.31 -16.15 -22.41
CA GLY A 235 11.58 -16.83 -23.49
C GLY A 235 10.07 -16.97 -23.22
N LEU A 236 9.55 -16.37 -22.14
CA LEU A 236 8.14 -16.42 -21.78
C LEU A 236 7.35 -15.31 -22.47
N ARG A 237 6.11 -15.61 -22.84
CA ARG A 237 5.17 -14.63 -23.38
C ARG A 237 4.30 -14.06 -22.27
N ALA A 238 4.19 -12.73 -22.22
CA ALA A 238 3.46 -12.03 -21.15
C ALA A 238 2.02 -12.50 -21.02
N ARG A 239 1.30 -12.70 -22.13
CA ARG A 239 -0.15 -12.98 -22.11
C ARG A 239 -0.45 -14.46 -21.91
N GLU A 240 0.20 -15.32 -22.67
CA GLU A 240 -0.07 -16.75 -22.72
C GLU A 240 0.47 -17.47 -21.48
N ASP A 241 1.74 -17.22 -21.15
CA ASP A 241 2.41 -17.97 -20.09
C ASP A 241 2.10 -17.38 -18.72
N LEU A 242 2.21 -16.05 -18.58
CA LEU A 242 2.10 -15.36 -17.27
C LEU A 242 0.70 -14.78 -17.02
N SER A 243 -0.03 -14.46 -18.09
CA SER A 243 -1.14 -13.50 -18.08
C SER A 243 -0.79 -12.26 -17.25
N LEU A 244 0.38 -11.71 -17.54
CA LEU A 244 0.99 -10.60 -16.84
C LEU A 244 0.09 -9.37 -16.99
N ALA A 245 -0.26 -8.79 -15.86
CA ALA A 245 -1.06 -7.59 -15.79
C ALA A 245 -0.48 -6.63 -14.76
N PHE A 246 -0.79 -5.35 -14.90
CA PHE A 246 -0.33 -4.32 -13.98
C PHE A 246 -1.43 -3.32 -13.63
N VAL A 247 -1.24 -2.68 -12.48
CA VAL A 247 -1.96 -1.49 -12.06
C VAL A 247 -0.94 -0.40 -11.73
N ALA A 248 -1.26 0.85 -12.02
CA ALA A 248 -0.45 2.00 -11.64
C ALA A 248 -1.02 2.67 -10.38
N HIS A 249 -0.12 3.13 -9.51
CA HIS A 249 -0.45 3.68 -8.20
C HIS A 249 -0.20 5.18 -8.16
N VAL A 250 -1.23 5.96 -7.81
CA VAL A 250 -1.13 7.42 -7.67
C VAL A 250 -1.47 7.83 -6.24
N GLY A 251 -0.56 8.57 -5.61
CA GLY A 251 -0.71 8.97 -4.21
C GLY A 251 -1.88 9.92 -4.01
N ALA A 252 -2.91 9.47 -3.29
CA ALA A 252 -4.08 10.28 -2.95
C ALA A 252 -4.44 10.22 -1.46
N ARG A 253 -3.47 9.81 -0.62
CA ARG A 253 -3.70 9.51 0.81
C ARG A 253 -4.26 10.69 1.58
N TYR A 254 -3.82 11.90 1.26
CA TYR A 254 -4.33 13.11 1.89
C TYR A 254 -5.86 13.27 1.69
N TRP A 255 -6.35 13.02 0.47
CA TRP A 255 -7.76 13.22 0.10
C TRP A 255 -8.67 12.06 0.48
N VAL A 256 -8.25 10.82 0.21
CA VAL A 256 -9.10 9.61 0.34
C VAL A 256 -8.53 8.57 1.30
N GLY A 257 -7.49 8.90 2.07
CA GLY A 257 -6.87 8.01 3.05
C GLY A 257 -6.04 6.86 2.46
N ARG A 258 -6.00 6.73 1.13
CA ARG A 258 -5.30 5.65 0.42
C ARG A 258 -4.71 6.11 -0.91
N THR A 259 -3.90 5.25 -1.50
CA THR A 259 -3.41 5.40 -2.88
C THR A 259 -4.51 4.99 -3.85
N LEU A 260 -4.66 5.74 -4.94
CA LEU A 260 -5.54 5.35 -6.04
C LEU A 260 -4.82 4.38 -6.96
N GLU A 261 -5.57 3.41 -7.48
CA GLU A 261 -5.09 2.39 -8.41
C GLU A 261 -5.86 2.54 -9.72
N THR A 262 -5.16 2.43 -10.83
CA THR A 262 -5.79 2.33 -12.15
C THR A 262 -6.55 1.01 -12.29
N PRO A 263 -7.39 0.86 -13.33
CA PRO A 263 -7.83 -0.46 -13.78
C PRO A 263 -6.64 -1.38 -14.05
N ARG A 264 -6.91 -2.69 -14.07
CA ARG A 264 -5.91 -3.72 -14.37
C ARG A 264 -5.73 -3.82 -15.89
N PHE A 265 -4.53 -3.53 -16.37
CA PHE A 265 -4.17 -3.60 -17.79
C PHE A 265 -3.27 -4.81 -18.04
N ALA A 266 -3.39 -5.46 -19.21
CA ALA A 266 -2.42 -6.46 -19.61
C ALA A 266 -1.07 -5.80 -19.89
N ALA A 267 0.02 -6.43 -19.48
CA ALA A 267 1.38 -5.91 -19.62
C ALA A 267 1.97 -6.26 -21.00
N SER A 268 1.16 -6.17 -22.06
CA SER A 268 1.55 -6.53 -23.43
C SER A 268 0.75 -5.74 -24.47
N GLY A 269 1.37 -5.43 -25.61
CA GLY A 269 0.69 -4.85 -26.78
C GLY A 269 0.00 -3.52 -26.48
N ALA A 270 -1.17 -3.30 -27.08
CA ALA A 270 -1.93 -2.05 -26.93
C ALA A 270 -2.39 -1.78 -25.49
N ASP A 271 -2.63 -2.82 -24.69
CA ASP A 271 -3.06 -2.66 -23.29
C ASP A 271 -1.98 -2.06 -22.40
N LEU A 272 -0.71 -2.37 -22.67
CA LEU A 272 0.41 -1.77 -21.97
C LEU A 272 0.42 -0.25 -22.20
N GLU A 273 0.30 0.18 -23.44
CA GLU A 273 0.28 1.61 -23.78
C GLU A 273 -0.95 2.32 -23.21
N ARG A 274 -2.13 1.67 -23.22
CA ARG A 274 -3.34 2.21 -22.56
C ARG A 274 -3.13 2.44 -21.06
N GLY A 275 -2.53 1.47 -20.37
CA GLY A 275 -2.25 1.58 -18.95
C GLY A 275 -1.20 2.63 -18.61
N LEU A 276 -0.15 2.75 -19.43
CA LEU A 276 0.88 3.78 -19.29
C LEU A 276 0.31 5.19 -19.54
N MET A 277 -0.51 5.36 -20.58
CA MET A 277 -1.21 6.61 -20.84
C MET A 277 -2.15 6.99 -19.68
N ALA A 278 -2.88 6.02 -19.12
CA ALA A 278 -3.72 6.25 -17.95
C ALA A 278 -2.91 6.72 -16.73
N TYR A 279 -1.75 6.11 -16.48
CA TYR A 279 -0.82 6.55 -15.45
C TYR A 279 -0.34 7.99 -15.68
N ARG A 280 0.10 8.30 -16.91
CA ARG A 280 0.57 9.63 -17.29
C ARG A 280 -0.49 10.71 -17.02
N ARG A 281 -1.72 10.49 -17.50
CA ARG A 281 -2.84 11.41 -17.28
C ARG A 281 -3.12 11.66 -15.79
N LEU A 282 -3.10 10.61 -14.96
CA LEU A 282 -3.28 10.76 -13.51
C LEU A 282 -2.12 11.49 -12.84
N ARG A 283 -0.88 11.23 -13.30
CA ARG A 283 0.30 11.92 -12.81
C ARG A 283 0.22 13.41 -13.15
N GLU A 284 -0.05 13.75 -14.41
CA GLU A 284 -0.21 15.12 -14.88
C GLU A 284 -1.32 15.87 -14.13
N ALA A 285 -2.49 15.24 -13.94
CA ALA A 285 -3.58 15.83 -13.17
C ALA A 285 -3.18 16.14 -11.72
N ARG A 286 -2.22 15.37 -11.17
CA ARG A 286 -1.68 15.56 -9.82
C ARG A 286 -0.53 16.55 -9.77
N MET A 287 0.25 16.78 -10.84
CA MET A 287 1.54 17.51 -10.82
C MET A 287 1.50 18.90 -10.19
N ALA A 288 0.32 19.53 -10.05
CA ALA A 288 0.15 20.75 -9.25
C ALA A 288 0.54 20.57 -7.77
N VAL A 289 0.68 19.33 -7.29
CA VAL A 289 1.01 18.99 -5.91
C VAL A 289 2.37 18.28 -5.88
N PHE A 290 3.20 18.66 -4.90
CA PHE A 290 4.57 18.19 -4.75
C PHE A 290 4.71 16.65 -4.90
N GLU A 291 5.53 16.24 -5.87
CA GLU A 291 5.88 14.84 -6.13
C GLU A 291 7.00 14.39 -5.17
N GLY A 292 6.63 13.71 -4.09
CA GLY A 292 7.63 13.08 -3.23
C GLY A 292 7.04 12.33 -2.05
N ALA A 293 7.92 11.73 -1.25
CA ALA A 293 7.57 11.06 0.00
C ALA A 293 7.17 12.08 1.07
N CYS A 294 6.00 12.70 0.90
CA CYS A 294 5.43 13.61 1.87
C CYS A 294 4.44 12.88 2.78
N ASN A 295 4.55 13.16 4.07
CA ASN A 295 3.43 12.93 4.97
C ASN A 295 2.39 14.07 4.80
N GLU A 296 1.21 13.91 5.39
CA GLU A 296 0.10 14.88 5.28
C GLU A 296 0.52 16.30 5.70
N LEU A 297 1.38 16.42 6.72
CA LEU A 297 1.85 17.72 7.19
C LEU A 297 2.84 18.35 6.22
N SER A 298 3.78 17.58 5.67
CA SER A 298 4.74 18.07 4.67
C SER A 298 4.06 18.57 3.41
N LEU A 299 2.88 18.03 3.08
CA LEU A 299 2.09 18.48 1.93
C LEU A 299 1.52 19.89 2.18
N LEU A 300 0.90 20.10 3.34
CA LEU A 300 0.35 21.40 3.75
C LEU A 300 1.43 22.46 3.99
N MET A 301 2.68 22.08 4.26
CA MET A 301 3.80 23.04 4.32
C MET A 301 4.20 23.60 2.95
N LYS A 302 3.79 22.96 1.86
CA LYS A 302 4.17 23.33 0.49
C LYS A 302 3.01 23.85 -0.35
N HIS A 303 1.79 23.50 0.04
CA HIS A 303 0.56 23.78 -0.70
C HIS A 303 -0.49 24.26 0.28
N SER A 304 -1.21 25.30 -0.10
CA SER A 304 -2.40 25.76 0.59
C SER A 304 -3.53 24.73 0.50
N PRO A 305 -4.48 24.73 1.46
CA PRO A 305 -5.67 23.87 1.37
C PRO A 305 -6.49 24.07 0.08
N GLY A 306 -6.47 25.28 -0.49
CA GLY A 306 -7.13 25.61 -1.76
C GLY A 306 -6.50 24.87 -2.93
N GLU A 307 -5.19 25.02 -3.12
CA GLU A 307 -4.43 24.31 -4.19
C GLU A 307 -4.59 22.79 -4.10
N LEU A 308 -4.58 22.23 -2.88
CA LEU A 308 -4.81 20.80 -2.67
C LEU A 308 -6.22 20.38 -3.04
N SER A 309 -7.23 21.24 -2.84
CA SER A 309 -8.61 20.95 -3.20
C SER A 309 -8.80 20.99 -4.72
N GLU A 310 -8.21 21.96 -5.40
CA GLU A 310 -8.23 22.04 -6.88
C GLU A 310 -7.53 20.86 -7.53
N ALA A 311 -6.33 20.51 -7.04
CA ALA A 311 -5.60 19.35 -7.54
C ALA A 311 -6.38 18.05 -7.35
N TRP A 312 -7.14 17.92 -6.25
CA TRP A 312 -8.02 16.79 -6.05
C TRP A 312 -9.14 16.72 -7.08
N GLN A 313 -9.80 17.84 -7.38
CA GLN A 313 -10.87 17.85 -8.37
C GLN A 313 -10.37 17.43 -9.75
N ARG A 314 -9.21 17.95 -10.18
CA ARG A 314 -8.57 17.53 -11.44
C ARG A 314 -8.25 16.04 -11.45
N LEU A 315 -7.61 15.54 -10.39
CA LEU A 315 -7.27 14.12 -10.27
C LEU A 315 -8.52 13.23 -10.26
N ARG A 316 -9.58 13.64 -9.57
CA ARG A 316 -10.85 12.92 -9.46
C ARG A 316 -11.53 12.79 -10.83
N VAL A 317 -11.61 13.87 -11.61
CA VAL A 317 -12.21 13.85 -12.96
C VAL A 317 -11.46 12.86 -13.85
N VAL A 318 -10.13 12.99 -13.94
CA VAL A 318 -9.30 12.10 -14.77
C VAL A 318 -9.41 10.65 -14.32
N TYR A 319 -9.48 10.39 -13.01
CA TYR A 319 -9.66 9.04 -12.49
C TYR A 319 -10.99 8.43 -12.92
N LEU A 320 -12.09 9.19 -12.83
CA LEU A 320 -13.40 8.72 -13.27
C LEU A 320 -13.41 8.40 -14.77
N ASP A 321 -12.82 9.27 -15.59
CA ASP A 321 -12.73 9.06 -17.04
C ASP A 321 -11.96 7.78 -17.39
N ILE A 322 -10.84 7.51 -16.70
CA ILE A 322 -10.04 6.29 -16.93
C ILE A 322 -10.84 5.02 -16.59
N TRP A 323 -11.59 5.03 -15.49
CA TRP A 323 -12.41 3.88 -15.10
C TRP A 323 -13.60 3.67 -16.04
N GLU A 324 -14.20 4.75 -16.53
CA GLU A 324 -15.25 4.72 -17.54
C GLU A 324 -14.73 4.16 -18.88
N GLN A 325 -13.55 4.61 -19.33
CA GLN A 325 -12.87 4.07 -20.52
C GLN A 325 -12.53 2.59 -20.39
N ALA A 326 -12.34 2.09 -19.16
CA ALA A 326 -12.15 0.67 -18.88
C ALA A 326 -13.48 -0.12 -18.74
N GLY A 327 -14.62 0.52 -19.02
CA GLY A 327 -15.95 -0.12 -19.02
C GLY A 327 -16.66 -0.16 -17.67
N HIS A 328 -16.16 0.56 -16.65
CA HIS A 328 -16.82 0.63 -15.35
C HIS A 328 -17.81 1.80 -15.28
N SER A 329 -18.92 1.61 -14.55
CA SER A 329 -19.88 2.71 -14.30
C SER A 329 -19.21 3.85 -13.53
N ARG A 330 -19.22 5.03 -14.15
CA ARG A 330 -18.70 6.28 -13.59
C ARG A 330 -19.33 6.60 -12.24
N GLU A 331 -20.66 6.43 -12.11
CA GLU A 331 -21.43 6.70 -10.91
C GLU A 331 -21.06 5.76 -9.77
N ARG A 332 -20.80 4.48 -10.07
CA ARG A 332 -20.36 3.51 -9.07
C ARG A 332 -18.97 3.86 -8.54
N VAL A 333 -18.05 4.26 -9.41
CA VAL A 333 -16.69 4.67 -9.01
C VAL A 333 -16.73 5.99 -8.24
N ALA A 334 -17.54 6.96 -8.66
CA ALA A 334 -17.73 8.24 -7.98
C ALA A 334 -18.26 8.05 -6.54
N ARG A 335 -19.32 7.25 -6.37
CA ARG A 335 -19.87 6.93 -5.04
C ARG A 335 -18.83 6.26 -4.13
N ARG A 336 -17.97 5.41 -4.70
CA ARG A 336 -16.86 4.80 -3.94
C ARG A 336 -15.86 5.85 -3.48
N LEU A 337 -15.50 6.82 -4.33
CA LEU A 337 -14.63 7.93 -3.97
C LEU A 337 -15.25 8.80 -2.88
N ASP A 338 -16.53 9.16 -3.02
CA ASP A 338 -17.27 9.95 -2.02
C ASP A 338 -17.24 9.30 -0.63
N CYS A 339 -17.46 7.99 -0.57
CA CYS A 339 -17.35 7.22 0.66
C CYS A 339 -15.95 7.28 1.29
N LEU A 340 -14.88 7.31 0.49
CA LEU A 340 -13.51 7.40 1.00
C LEU A 340 -13.16 8.82 1.45
N GLU A 341 -13.59 9.82 0.69
CA GLU A 341 -13.45 11.23 1.06
C GLU A 341 -14.17 11.53 2.37
N ALA A 342 -15.42 11.07 2.51
CA ALA A 342 -16.20 11.25 3.73
C ALA A 342 -15.49 10.64 4.95
N LYS A 343 -14.88 9.46 4.80
CA LYS A 343 -14.08 8.83 5.87
C LYS A 343 -12.81 9.60 6.21
N GLN A 344 -12.17 10.22 5.22
CA GLN A 344 -10.92 10.96 5.41
C GLN A 344 -11.14 12.42 5.86
N ARG A 345 -12.34 12.97 5.67
CA ARG A 345 -12.70 14.36 5.95
C ARG A 345 -12.33 14.83 7.37
N PRO A 346 -12.63 14.12 8.48
CA PRO A 346 -12.29 14.60 9.82
C PRO A 346 -10.78 14.81 10.00
N ARG A 347 -9.97 13.90 9.44
CA ARG A 347 -8.51 13.98 9.51
C ARG A 347 -7.95 15.15 8.70
N ARG A 348 -8.53 15.42 7.53
CA ARG A 348 -8.18 16.62 6.73
C ARG A 348 -8.49 17.91 7.46
N LEU A 349 -9.68 18.03 8.04
CA LEU A 349 -10.08 19.22 8.79
C LEU A 349 -9.14 19.48 9.97
N GLN A 350 -8.73 18.44 10.72
CA GLN A 350 -7.73 18.59 11.78
C GLN A 350 -6.36 19.04 11.24
N ALA A 351 -5.92 18.49 10.10
CA ALA A 351 -4.66 18.88 9.49
C ALA A 351 -4.69 20.35 9.02
N GLU A 352 -5.82 20.78 8.44
CA GLU A 352 -6.05 22.17 8.02
C GLU A 352 -6.11 23.13 9.22
N GLN A 353 -6.76 22.76 10.32
CA GLN A 353 -6.77 23.55 11.56
C GLN A 353 -5.36 23.75 12.12
N ARG A 354 -4.55 22.68 12.19
CA ARG A 354 -3.16 22.77 12.63
C ARG A 354 -2.32 23.65 11.71
N TRP A 355 -2.55 23.56 10.41
CA TRP A 355 -1.91 24.42 9.42
C TRP A 355 -2.27 25.89 9.66
N ARG A 356 -3.56 26.21 9.85
CA ARG A 356 -4.03 27.58 10.15
C ARG A 356 -3.43 28.12 11.44
N ALA A 357 -3.46 27.37 12.53
CA ALA A 357 -2.88 27.78 13.81
C ALA A 357 -1.39 28.12 13.66
N ARG A 358 -0.63 27.25 12.98
CA ARG A 358 0.80 27.46 12.72
C ARG A 358 1.06 28.70 11.85
N HIS A 359 0.20 28.97 10.87
CA HIS A 359 0.34 30.14 10.02
C HIS A 359 -0.12 31.44 10.69
N ALA A 360 -1.04 31.38 11.66
CA ALA A 360 -1.42 32.52 12.49
C ALA A 360 -0.33 32.89 13.52
N GLU A 361 0.39 31.90 14.05
CA GLU A 361 1.50 32.10 14.98
C GLU A 361 2.78 32.59 14.32
N LEU A 362 2.93 32.46 12.99
CA LEU A 362 4.06 33.05 12.29
C LEU A 362 3.88 34.58 12.32
N PRO A 363 4.66 35.31 13.14
CA PRO A 363 4.48 36.74 13.26
C PRO A 363 4.63 37.39 11.88
N ALA A 364 3.83 38.43 11.64
CA ALA A 364 3.91 39.27 10.44
C ALA A 364 5.34 39.81 10.16
N SER A 365 6.26 39.68 11.13
CA SER A 365 7.68 40.00 11.00
C SER A 365 8.44 39.14 9.99
N ARG A 366 7.86 38.09 9.39
CA ARG A 366 8.46 37.46 8.19
C ARG A 366 8.31 38.30 6.90
N ASN A 367 7.62 39.44 6.96
CA ASN A 367 7.73 40.54 6.00
C ASN A 367 9.01 41.37 6.20
N LEU A 368 9.96 40.93 7.04
CA LEU A 368 11.35 41.38 6.94
C LEU A 368 11.87 40.94 5.57
N VAL A 369 11.69 41.85 4.61
CA VAL A 369 12.39 41.97 3.34
C VAL A 369 13.72 41.23 3.46
N TRP A 370 13.82 40.07 2.82
CA TRP A 370 15.15 39.57 2.49
C TRP A 370 15.81 40.71 1.72
N PRO A 371 16.92 41.28 2.18
CA PRO A 371 17.58 42.33 1.43
C PRO A 371 17.87 41.73 0.06
N THR A 372 17.10 42.14 -0.93
CA THR A 372 17.46 42.01 -2.33
C THR A 372 18.83 42.63 -2.40
N GLN A 373 19.87 41.81 -2.58
CA GLN A 373 21.22 42.29 -2.83
C GLN A 373 21.12 43.14 -4.09
N VAL A 374 21.01 44.46 -3.89
CA VAL A 374 21.18 45.44 -4.94
C VAL A 374 22.62 45.28 -5.41
N SER A 375 22.78 44.91 -6.67
CA SER A 375 24.07 44.73 -7.33
C SER A 375 24.71 46.07 -7.66
#